data_AF-A0A2N2LTP3-F1
#
_entry.id   AF-A0A2N2LTP3-F1
#
_cell.length_a   1.000
_cell.length_b   1.000
_cell.length_c   1.000
_cell.angle_alpha   90.00
_cell.angle_beta   90.00
_cell.angle_gamma   90.00
#
_symmetry.space_group_name_H-M   'P 1'
#
loop_
_entity.id
_entity.type
_entity.pdbx_description
1 polymer ?
#
loop_
_entity_poly.entity_id
_entity_poly.type
_entity_poly.pdbx_seq_one_letter_code
_entity_poly.pdbx_strand_id
1 'polypeptide(L)'
;MFKNKKGKNPEENISMTQEQKPKKKTNWLKVSVIVNGLIILGVGIALGAMAILHQSDTNPQFCGTCHNMDKYVESYTTSTNMDNVHAQAGVQCKQCHSAYGIPEEIESGIKFITGNYDKDMPQRKFNDDMCIQCHISMDYMADQTDYLRRNPHRNHWTDLKCRHCHISHGEQIDYCSQCHENGGQRLTGAEIFPRVDNPYDSYPDTGPAPAH
;
A
#
# COMPACT_ATOMS: atom_id res chain seq x y z
N MET A 1 -28.13 -102.07 27.50
CA MET A 1 -28.90 -102.28 26.24
C MET A 1 -28.43 -101.24 25.21
N PHE A 2 -28.66 -101.46 23.91
CA PHE A 2 -28.20 -100.63 22.79
C PHE A 2 -26.68 -100.66 22.45
N LYS A 3 -26.35 -100.17 21.25
CA LYS A 3 -25.11 -100.42 20.47
C LYS A 3 -24.57 -99.15 19.80
N ASN A 4 -23.40 -99.29 19.17
CA ASN A 4 -22.92 -98.60 17.95
C ASN A 4 -22.15 -97.25 18.03
N LYS A 5 -20.85 -97.37 17.73
CA LYS A 5 -20.12 -96.81 16.56
C LYS A 5 -20.10 -95.29 16.25
N LYS A 6 -18.85 -94.85 16.03
CA LYS A 6 -18.35 -93.83 15.08
C LYS A 6 -18.73 -92.35 15.27
N GLY A 7 -17.74 -91.58 15.76
CA GLY A 7 -16.97 -90.67 14.89
C GLY A 7 -17.42 -89.20 14.79
N LYS A 8 -16.45 -88.29 14.99
CA LYS A 8 -16.41 -86.89 14.51
C LYS A 8 -14.98 -86.36 14.62
N ASN A 9 -14.55 -85.55 13.64
CA ASN A 9 -13.38 -84.68 13.76
C ASN A 9 -13.80 -83.36 14.48
N PRO A 10 -12.84 -82.59 15.02
CA PRO A 10 -12.34 -81.38 14.33
C PRO A 10 -10.84 -81.53 13.92
N GLU A 11 -10.20 -80.70 13.08
CA GLU A 11 -9.87 -79.25 13.21
C GLU A 11 -9.10 -78.95 14.52
N GLU A 12 -7.99 -78.22 14.60
CA GLU A 12 -7.06 -77.57 13.64
C GLU A 12 -5.65 -77.60 14.34
N ASN A 13 -4.50 -77.10 13.88
CA ASN A 13 -4.08 -76.15 12.83
C ASN A 13 -2.66 -76.52 12.34
N ILE A 14 -2.25 -76.12 11.12
CA ILE A 14 -0.82 -76.00 10.77
C ILE A 14 -0.52 -74.63 10.15
N SER A 15 0.26 -73.84 10.89
CA SER A 15 0.61 -72.44 10.59
C SER A 15 1.21 -72.23 9.19
N MET A 16 0.61 -71.32 8.41
CA MET A 16 1.25 -70.73 7.25
C MET A 16 2.26 -69.66 7.70
N THR A 17 3.56 -70.00 7.68
CA THR A 17 4.64 -69.06 7.98
C THR A 17 4.69 -67.91 6.95
N GLN A 18 4.11 -66.76 7.27
CA GLN A 18 4.22 -65.57 6.42
C GLN A 18 5.64 -64.99 6.45
N GLU A 19 6.31 -65.01 5.30
CA GLU A 19 7.63 -64.41 5.12
C GLU A 19 7.55 -62.87 5.18
N GLN A 20 7.84 -62.30 6.35
CA GLN A 20 7.83 -60.86 6.55
C GLN A 20 8.99 -60.19 5.81
N LYS A 21 8.71 -59.60 4.64
CA LYS A 21 9.66 -58.75 3.91
C LYS A 21 10.28 -57.70 4.85
N PRO A 22 11.61 -57.51 4.86
CA PRO A 22 12.28 -56.67 5.84
C PRO A 22 11.86 -55.20 5.68
N LYS A 23 11.13 -54.67 6.66
CA LYS A 23 10.80 -53.24 6.74
C LYS A 23 12.11 -52.45 6.81
N LYS A 24 12.41 -51.64 5.77
CA LYS A 24 13.58 -50.76 5.74
C LYS A 24 13.60 -49.90 7.02
N LYS A 25 14.60 -50.10 7.88
CA LYS A 25 14.82 -49.25 9.07
C LYS A 25 15.15 -47.83 8.60
N THR A 26 14.16 -46.94 8.63
CA THR A 26 14.36 -45.51 8.37
C THR A 26 15.29 -44.95 9.45
N ASN A 27 16.39 -44.32 9.02
CA ASN A 27 17.35 -43.75 9.94
C ASN A 27 16.79 -42.42 10.49
N TRP A 28 16.04 -42.52 11.58
CA TRP A 28 15.23 -41.44 12.14
C TRP A 28 16.06 -40.19 12.48
N LEU A 29 17.33 -40.36 12.86
CA LEU A 29 18.26 -39.24 13.06
C LEU A 29 18.50 -38.46 11.77
N LYS A 30 18.71 -39.14 10.63
CA LYS A 30 18.87 -38.46 9.32
C LYS A 30 17.59 -37.74 8.90
N VAL A 31 16.41 -38.33 9.15
CA VAL A 31 15.12 -37.68 8.88
C VAL A 31 14.96 -36.44 9.75
N SER A 32 15.24 -36.54 11.05
CA SER A 32 15.18 -35.41 11.99
C SER A 32 16.13 -34.27 11.60
N VAL A 33 17.37 -34.57 11.22
CA VAL A 33 18.34 -33.54 10.76
C VAL A 33 17.85 -32.84 9.48
N ILE A 34 17.31 -33.58 8.51
CA ILE A 34 16.76 -32.99 7.27
C ILE A 34 15.54 -32.10 7.58
N VAL A 35 14.61 -32.59 8.40
CA VAL A 35 13.39 -31.84 8.78
C VAL A 35 13.75 -30.57 9.54
N ASN A 36 14.63 -30.63 10.54
CA ASN A 36 15.07 -29.45 11.29
C ASN A 36 15.86 -28.48 10.41
N GLY A 37 16.70 -28.96 9.48
CA GLY A 37 17.39 -28.11 8.50
C GLY A 37 16.43 -27.35 7.59
N LEU A 38 15.37 -28.01 7.10
CA LEU A 38 14.31 -27.37 6.31
C LEU A 38 13.49 -26.37 7.13
N ILE A 39 13.21 -26.66 8.40
CA ILE A 39 12.52 -25.72 9.31
C ILE A 39 13.39 -24.47 9.55
N ILE A 40 14.69 -24.64 9.84
CA ILE A 40 15.62 -23.52 10.06
C ILE A 40 15.74 -22.66 8.79
N LEU A 41 15.84 -23.27 7.60
CA LEU A 41 15.84 -22.57 6.33
C LEU A 41 14.53 -21.80 6.10
N GLY A 42 13.38 -22.43 6.33
CA GLY A 42 12.06 -21.80 6.19
C GLY A 42 11.85 -20.62 7.14
N VAL A 43 12.28 -20.76 8.40
CA VAL A 43 12.26 -19.67 9.40
C VAL A 43 13.20 -18.54 8.99
N GLY A 44 14.41 -18.84 8.51
CA GLY A 44 15.34 -17.83 8.00
C GLY A 44 14.77 -17.03 6.82
N ILE A 45 14.14 -17.70 5.86
CA ILE A 45 13.44 -17.06 4.73
C ILE A 45 12.27 -16.20 5.22
N ALA A 46 11.44 -16.71 6.15
CA ALA A 46 10.30 -15.97 6.69
C ALA A 46 10.71 -14.70 7.46
N LEU A 47 11.77 -14.78 8.27
CA LEU A 47 12.33 -13.62 8.99
C LEU A 47 12.94 -12.60 8.02
N GLY A 48 13.66 -13.05 6.99
CA GLY A 48 14.20 -12.18 5.94
C GLY A 48 13.10 -11.44 5.16
N ALA A 49 12.04 -12.17 4.75
CA ALA A 49 10.89 -11.59 4.08
C ALA A 49 10.14 -10.58 4.98
N MET A 50 9.95 -10.89 6.26
CA MET A 50 9.34 -9.99 7.25
C MET A 50 10.16 -8.70 7.42
N ALA A 51 11.49 -8.79 7.47
CA ALA A 51 12.36 -7.62 7.57
C ALA A 51 12.29 -6.73 6.31
N ILE A 52 12.26 -7.34 5.11
CA ILE A 52 12.11 -6.63 3.84
C ILE A 52 10.75 -5.92 3.75
N LEU A 53 9.66 -6.60 4.12
CA LEU A 53 8.32 -6.01 4.15
C LEU A 53 8.29 -4.82 5.12
N HIS A 54 8.79 -4.99 6.35
CA HIS A 54 8.83 -3.92 7.35
C HIS A 54 9.63 -2.69 6.88
N GLN A 55 10.81 -2.89 6.28
CA GLN A 55 11.58 -1.79 5.67
C GLN A 55 10.80 -1.11 4.55
N SER A 56 10.20 -1.89 3.65
CA SER A 56 9.39 -1.39 2.52
C SER A 56 8.10 -0.67 2.97
N ASP A 57 7.61 -0.93 4.18
CA ASP A 57 6.42 -0.30 4.77
C ASP A 57 6.74 0.95 5.61
N THR A 58 7.98 1.11 6.11
CA THR A 58 8.33 2.12 7.15
C THR A 58 9.56 2.97 6.88
N ASN A 59 10.41 2.60 5.91
CA ASN A 59 11.62 3.33 5.56
C ASN A 59 11.51 3.86 4.11
N PRO A 60 11.25 5.16 3.89
CA PRO A 60 11.08 5.70 2.54
C PRO A 60 12.37 5.60 1.70
N GLN A 61 13.54 5.62 2.34
CA GLN A 61 14.84 5.46 1.65
C GLN A 61 15.04 4.03 1.12
N PHE A 62 14.33 3.02 1.65
CA PHE A 62 14.42 1.66 1.15
C PHE A 62 13.98 1.57 -0.32
N CYS A 63 12.97 2.35 -0.72
CA CYS A 63 12.47 2.38 -2.09
C CYS A 63 13.54 2.78 -3.12
N GLY A 64 14.41 3.75 -2.80
CA GLY A 64 15.50 4.19 -3.68
C GLY A 64 16.58 3.13 -3.92
N THR A 65 16.66 2.10 -3.08
CA THR A 65 17.64 1.01 -3.26
C THR A 65 17.29 0.05 -4.40
N CYS A 66 16.02 0.03 -4.83
CA CYS A 66 15.51 -0.86 -5.87
C CYS A 66 14.71 -0.15 -6.97
N HIS A 67 14.36 1.13 -6.84
CA HIS A 67 13.45 1.82 -7.74
C HIS A 67 13.87 3.28 -7.94
N ASN A 68 13.48 3.88 -9.08
CA ASN A 68 13.71 5.30 -9.38
C ASN A 68 12.82 6.22 -8.51
N MET A 69 13.11 6.30 -7.21
CA MET A 69 12.25 6.93 -6.21
C MET A 69 12.88 8.13 -5.49
N ASP A 70 14.20 8.36 -5.60
CA ASP A 70 14.96 9.31 -4.78
C ASP A 70 14.33 10.72 -4.75
N LYS A 71 13.98 11.29 -5.91
CA LYS A 71 13.29 12.60 -6.03
C LYS A 71 11.96 12.67 -5.26
N TYR A 72 11.23 11.56 -5.23
CA TYR A 72 9.92 11.45 -4.57
C TYR A 72 10.09 11.21 -3.06
N VAL A 73 11.17 10.55 -2.65
CA VAL A 73 11.58 10.38 -1.25
C VAL A 73 12.10 11.70 -0.68
N GLU A 74 12.89 12.47 -1.44
CA GLU A 74 13.29 13.84 -1.10
C GLU A 74 12.05 14.73 -0.94
N SER A 75 11.14 14.72 -1.92
CA SER A 75 9.87 15.46 -1.83
C SER A 75 9.10 15.12 -0.55
N TYR A 76 8.89 13.82 -0.28
CA TYR A 76 8.19 13.32 0.90
C TYR A 76 8.91 13.66 2.23
N THR A 77 10.24 13.76 2.25
CA THR A 77 11.00 14.00 3.49
C THR A 77 11.33 15.47 3.77
N THR A 78 11.45 16.34 2.74
CA THR A 78 11.96 17.72 2.93
C THR A 78 11.20 18.82 2.18
N SER A 79 10.23 18.53 1.31
CA SER A 79 9.51 19.57 0.57
C SER A 79 8.34 20.19 1.35
N THR A 80 7.69 21.18 0.75
CA THR A 80 6.42 21.76 1.22
C THR A 80 5.19 21.20 0.47
N ASN A 81 5.37 20.13 -0.32
CA ASN A 81 4.29 19.50 -1.07
C ASN A 81 3.37 18.65 -0.15
N MET A 82 2.25 18.19 -0.69
CA MET A 82 1.26 17.43 0.09
C MET A 82 1.82 16.10 0.64
N ASP A 83 2.80 15.48 -0.03
CA ASP A 83 3.47 14.26 0.45
C ASP A 83 4.20 14.48 1.78
N ASN A 84 4.89 15.59 1.98
CA ASN A 84 5.56 15.92 3.24
C ASN A 84 4.56 16.27 4.34
N VAL A 85 3.45 16.93 4.03
CA VAL A 85 2.36 17.16 4.98
C VAL A 85 1.81 15.82 5.50
N HIS A 86 1.70 14.81 4.62
CA HIS A 86 1.32 13.44 5.00
C HIS A 86 2.43 12.72 5.78
N ALA A 87 3.71 12.91 5.44
CA ALA A 87 4.85 12.40 6.20
C ALA A 87 4.87 12.92 7.65
N GLN A 88 4.61 14.23 7.84
CA GLN A 88 4.48 14.86 9.16
C GLN A 88 3.29 14.31 9.95
N ALA A 89 2.22 13.91 9.27
CA ALA A 89 1.07 13.21 9.87
C ALA A 89 1.32 11.69 10.10
N GLY A 90 2.51 11.17 9.77
CA GLY A 90 2.88 9.77 9.95
C GLY A 90 2.33 8.80 8.89
N VAL A 91 1.81 9.32 7.77
CA VAL A 91 1.21 8.51 6.69
C VAL A 91 2.31 8.02 5.74
N GLN A 92 2.60 6.72 5.82
CA GLN A 92 3.67 6.07 5.07
C GLN A 92 3.37 5.93 3.57
N CYS A 93 4.42 5.86 2.75
CA CYS A 93 4.32 5.86 1.28
C CYS A 93 3.29 4.86 0.73
N LYS A 94 3.25 3.62 1.25
CA LYS A 94 2.32 2.56 0.83
C LYS A 94 0.86 2.76 1.26
N GLN A 95 0.56 3.66 2.19
CA GLN A 95 -0.84 3.97 2.52
C GLN A 95 -1.54 4.65 1.32
N CYS A 96 -0.79 5.38 0.49
CA CYS A 96 -1.22 5.85 -0.83
C CYS A 96 -0.82 4.86 -1.95
N HIS A 97 0.41 4.34 -1.93
CA HIS A 97 0.95 3.44 -2.96
C HIS A 97 0.62 1.95 -2.71
N SER A 98 -0.60 1.66 -2.23
CA SER A 98 -1.05 0.32 -1.89
C SER A 98 -1.36 -0.57 -3.10
N ALA A 99 -1.62 0.04 -4.26
CA ALA A 99 -2.09 -0.64 -5.48
C ALA A 99 -0.96 -1.15 -6.42
N TYR A 100 0.19 -1.55 -5.87
CA TYR A 100 1.21 -2.29 -6.64
C TYR A 100 0.99 -3.80 -6.47
N GLY A 101 0.97 -4.53 -7.58
CA GLY A 101 1.14 -5.97 -7.54
C GLY A 101 2.61 -6.34 -7.37
N ILE A 102 2.86 -7.53 -6.82
CA ILE A 102 4.20 -8.09 -6.67
C ILE A 102 4.94 -8.22 -8.03
N PRO A 103 4.29 -8.62 -9.15
CA PRO A 103 4.97 -8.66 -10.45
C PRO A 103 5.49 -7.29 -10.92
N GLU A 104 4.70 -6.23 -10.76
CA GLU A 104 5.04 -4.87 -11.18
C GLU A 104 6.17 -4.28 -10.34
N GLU A 105 6.20 -4.58 -9.04
CA GLU A 105 7.31 -4.21 -8.14
C GLU A 105 8.61 -4.92 -8.56
N ILE A 106 8.54 -6.22 -8.87
CA ILE A 106 9.70 -7.00 -9.35
C ILE A 106 10.20 -6.48 -10.70
N GLU A 107 9.30 -6.17 -11.65
CA GLU A 107 9.68 -5.59 -12.94
C GLU A 107 10.36 -4.23 -12.77
N SER A 108 9.83 -3.36 -11.90
CA SER A 108 10.44 -2.09 -11.53
C SER A 108 11.84 -2.27 -10.95
N GLY A 109 12.03 -3.24 -10.05
CA GLY A 109 13.33 -3.61 -9.49
C GLY A 109 14.35 -4.06 -10.53
N ILE A 110 13.94 -4.90 -11.47
CA ILE A 110 14.80 -5.36 -12.57
C ILE A 110 15.17 -4.20 -13.50
N LYS A 111 14.21 -3.32 -13.84
CA LYS A 111 14.44 -2.12 -14.66
C LYS A 111 15.45 -1.17 -14.03
N PHE A 112 15.35 -0.94 -12.72
CA PHE A 112 16.30 -0.10 -11.99
C PHE A 112 17.73 -0.67 -12.05
N ILE A 113 17.91 -1.93 -11.67
CA ILE A 113 19.22 -2.61 -11.63
C ILE A 113 19.85 -2.73 -13.04
N THR A 114 19.02 -2.86 -14.09
CA THR A 114 19.49 -2.89 -15.49
C THR A 114 19.65 -1.51 -16.13
N GLY A 115 19.31 -0.41 -15.43
CA GLY A 115 19.35 0.95 -15.96
C GLY A 115 18.28 1.25 -17.02
N ASN A 116 17.31 0.36 -17.21
CA ASN A 116 16.25 0.44 -18.22
C ASN A 116 14.92 0.88 -17.61
N TYR A 117 14.94 2.00 -16.89
CA TYR A 117 13.78 2.59 -16.20
C TYR A 117 13.42 3.96 -16.76
N ASP A 118 12.13 4.31 -16.69
CA ASP A 118 11.64 5.64 -17.04
C ASP A 118 12.13 6.66 -16.01
N LYS A 119 12.80 7.72 -16.47
CA LYS A 119 13.37 8.78 -15.60
C LYS A 119 12.28 9.64 -14.96
N ASP A 120 11.25 9.96 -15.75
CA ASP A 120 10.07 10.70 -15.32
C ASP A 120 8.89 9.73 -15.22
N MET A 121 8.49 9.38 -13.98
CA MET A 121 7.37 8.47 -13.78
C MET A 121 6.03 9.19 -14.01
N PRO A 122 5.05 8.56 -14.71
CA PRO A 122 3.75 9.16 -14.95
C PRO A 122 2.95 9.32 -13.65
N GLN A 123 2.28 10.47 -13.50
CA GLN A 123 1.48 10.77 -12.30
C GLN A 123 0.34 9.77 -12.10
N ARG A 124 0.29 9.16 -10.91
CA ARG A 124 -0.78 8.23 -10.53
C ARG A 124 -2.10 8.96 -10.29
N LYS A 125 -3.21 8.36 -10.77
CA LYS A 125 -4.57 8.89 -10.63
C LYS A 125 -5.32 8.16 -9.52
N PHE A 126 -5.03 8.51 -8.27
CA PHE A 126 -5.73 7.97 -7.10
C PHE A 126 -7.19 8.48 -7.05
N ASN A 127 -8.15 7.61 -6.70
CA ASN A 127 -9.56 7.99 -6.55
C ASN A 127 -9.81 8.63 -5.18
N ASP A 128 -10.86 9.45 -5.09
CA ASP A 128 -11.19 10.23 -3.88
C ASP A 128 -11.43 9.33 -2.65
N ASP A 129 -11.88 8.08 -2.88
CA ASP A 129 -12.04 7.01 -1.89
C ASP A 129 -10.76 6.75 -1.05
N MET A 130 -9.58 6.99 -1.62
CA MET A 130 -8.29 6.88 -0.92
C MET A 130 -8.11 8.03 0.08
N CYS A 131 -8.53 9.23 -0.29
CA CYS A 131 -8.41 10.44 0.53
C CYS A 131 -9.39 10.39 1.70
N ILE A 132 -10.67 10.09 1.44
CA ILE A 132 -11.72 10.12 2.47
C ILE A 132 -11.61 9.01 3.52
N GLN A 133 -10.78 7.98 3.30
CA GLN A 133 -10.41 7.02 4.36
C GLN A 133 -9.78 7.70 5.60
N CYS A 134 -9.10 8.83 5.41
CA CYS A 134 -8.59 9.67 6.50
C CYS A 134 -9.33 11.03 6.60
N HIS A 135 -9.79 11.58 5.47
CA HIS A 135 -10.46 12.88 5.39
C HIS A 135 -11.99 12.85 5.58
N ILE A 136 -12.56 11.71 6.02
CA ILE A 136 -13.97 11.49 6.39
C ILE A 136 -14.96 11.61 5.20
N SER A 137 -15.17 12.80 4.64
CA SER A 137 -16.06 13.04 3.50
C SER A 137 -15.80 14.40 2.84
N MET A 138 -16.36 14.60 1.64
CA MET A 138 -16.33 15.92 0.99
C MET A 138 -17.10 16.99 1.79
N ASP A 139 -18.23 16.63 2.43
CA ASP A 139 -18.96 17.56 3.31
C ASP A 139 -18.13 17.94 4.54
N TYR A 140 -17.44 16.97 5.16
CA TYR A 140 -16.55 17.26 6.29
C TYR A 140 -15.40 18.19 5.86
N MET A 141 -14.75 17.91 4.72
CA MET A 141 -13.69 18.77 4.18
C MET A 141 -14.21 20.17 3.80
N ALA A 142 -15.45 20.28 3.32
CA ALA A 142 -16.12 21.56 3.10
C ALA A 142 -16.34 22.33 4.40
N ASP A 143 -16.80 21.68 5.46
CA ASP A 143 -17.04 22.34 6.74
C ASP A 143 -15.72 22.66 7.48
N GLN A 144 -14.65 21.86 7.27
CA GLN A 144 -13.29 22.21 7.73
C GLN A 144 -12.63 23.33 6.93
N THR A 145 -13.22 23.78 5.81
CA THR A 145 -12.72 24.92 5.02
C THR A 145 -13.78 26.00 4.78
N ASP A 146 -14.77 26.08 5.68
CA ASP A 146 -15.86 27.07 5.68
C ASP A 146 -15.34 28.53 5.67
N TYR A 147 -14.16 28.75 6.25
CA TYR A 147 -13.51 30.04 6.40
C TYR A 147 -12.80 30.57 5.15
N LEU A 148 -12.74 29.79 4.06
CA LEU A 148 -12.21 30.27 2.79
C LEU A 148 -13.27 31.11 2.07
N ARG A 149 -12.89 32.31 1.60
CA ARG A 149 -13.79 33.23 0.86
C ARG A 149 -14.58 32.52 -0.25
N ARG A 150 -13.90 31.64 -0.98
CA ARG A 150 -14.49 30.72 -1.96
C ARG A 150 -14.00 29.31 -1.59
N ASN A 151 -14.91 28.46 -1.14
CA ASN A 151 -14.59 27.14 -0.58
C ASN A 151 -14.55 26.09 -1.71
N PRO A 152 -13.36 25.56 -2.09
CA PRO A 152 -13.24 24.65 -3.23
C PRO A 152 -13.88 23.29 -2.98
N HIS A 153 -14.11 22.90 -1.73
CA HIS A 153 -14.81 21.65 -1.39
C HIS A 153 -16.34 21.82 -1.43
N ARG A 154 -16.86 23.06 -1.45
CA ARG A 154 -18.29 23.38 -1.57
C ARG A 154 -18.57 24.15 -2.87
N ASN A 155 -18.20 23.55 -4.00
CA ASN A 155 -18.23 24.15 -5.34
C ASN A 155 -19.36 23.60 -6.24
N HIS A 156 -19.53 24.16 -7.44
CA HIS A 156 -20.62 23.80 -8.38
C HIS A 156 -20.32 22.61 -9.33
N TRP A 157 -19.12 22.05 -9.32
CA TRP A 157 -18.70 20.85 -10.05
C TRP A 157 -18.63 19.65 -9.11
N THR A 158 -19.75 18.94 -8.98
CA THR A 158 -19.94 17.77 -8.11
C THR A 158 -18.96 16.62 -8.37
N ASP A 159 -18.42 16.52 -9.58
CA ASP A 159 -17.51 15.44 -9.99
C ASP A 159 -16.02 15.81 -9.86
N LEU A 160 -15.68 17.00 -9.35
CA LEU A 160 -14.30 17.47 -9.25
C LEU A 160 -13.47 16.61 -8.28
N LYS A 161 -12.47 15.91 -8.81
CA LYS A 161 -11.61 14.96 -8.09
C LYS A 161 -10.48 15.65 -7.34
N CYS A 162 -10.14 15.15 -6.14
CA CYS A 162 -9.14 15.76 -5.26
C CYS A 162 -7.81 16.04 -6.00
N ARG A 163 -7.39 15.07 -6.81
CA ARG A 163 -6.21 15.07 -7.70
C ARG A 163 -6.14 16.16 -8.78
N HIS A 164 -7.18 16.98 -8.97
CA HIS A 164 -7.12 18.14 -9.87
C HIS A 164 -6.54 19.40 -9.20
N CYS A 165 -6.61 19.48 -7.88
CA CYS A 165 -6.01 20.56 -7.08
C CYS A 165 -4.83 20.04 -6.26
N HIS A 166 -4.97 18.85 -5.68
CA HIS A 166 -4.02 18.26 -4.73
C HIS A 166 -3.03 17.32 -5.41
N ILE A 167 -1.75 17.71 -5.38
CA ILE A 167 -0.64 17.01 -6.02
C ILE A 167 0.31 16.50 -4.92
N SER A 168 0.55 15.18 -4.86
CA SER A 168 1.38 14.62 -3.77
C SER A 168 2.82 15.11 -3.84
N HIS A 169 3.48 14.92 -4.99
CA HIS A 169 4.91 15.15 -5.19
C HIS A 169 5.16 16.40 -6.06
N GLY A 170 4.49 17.51 -5.75
CA GLY A 170 4.62 18.76 -6.50
C GLY A 170 3.67 19.88 -6.05
N GLU A 171 3.80 21.02 -6.72
CA GLU A 171 3.01 22.23 -6.46
C GLU A 171 1.51 21.96 -6.62
N GLN A 172 0.70 22.60 -5.76
CA GLN A 172 -0.76 22.46 -5.82
C GLN A 172 -1.34 23.35 -6.92
N ILE A 173 -2.51 22.98 -7.46
CA ILE A 173 -3.16 23.69 -8.55
C ILE A 173 -4.40 24.43 -8.01
N ASP A 174 -4.43 25.75 -8.13
CA ASP A 174 -5.68 26.51 -7.97
C ASP A 174 -6.53 26.36 -9.23
N TYR A 175 -7.29 25.26 -9.28
CA TYR A 175 -8.06 24.84 -10.45
C TYR A 175 -9.17 25.85 -10.82
N CYS A 176 -9.74 26.54 -9.83
CA CYS A 176 -10.80 27.53 -10.05
C CYS A 176 -10.28 28.82 -10.70
N SER A 177 -9.07 29.26 -10.30
CA SER A 177 -8.38 30.43 -10.88
C SER A 177 -8.00 30.27 -12.36
N GLN A 178 -8.27 29.12 -12.99
CA GLN A 178 -8.17 28.93 -14.44
C GLN A 178 -9.36 29.52 -15.22
N CYS A 179 -10.49 29.82 -14.55
CA CYS A 179 -11.69 30.38 -15.18
C CYS A 179 -12.17 31.69 -14.51
N HIS A 180 -12.06 31.79 -13.19
CA HIS A 180 -12.45 32.98 -12.42
C HIS A 180 -11.55 33.10 -11.19
N GLU A 181 -11.30 34.32 -10.70
CA GLU A 181 -10.50 34.50 -9.48
C GLU A 181 -11.07 33.64 -8.33
N ASN A 182 -10.20 32.92 -7.60
CA ASN A 182 -10.64 32.10 -6.47
C ASN A 182 -10.53 32.81 -5.11
N GLY A 183 -10.20 34.10 -5.09
CA GLY A 183 -10.05 34.87 -3.84
C GLY A 183 -8.84 34.46 -3.00
N GLY A 184 -7.73 34.07 -3.65
CA GLY A 184 -6.45 33.79 -3.00
C GLY A 184 -6.44 32.50 -2.20
N GLN A 185 -6.55 31.35 -2.89
CA GLN A 185 -6.60 30.06 -2.23
C GLN A 185 -5.29 29.71 -1.51
N ARG A 186 -5.41 29.15 -0.30
CA ARG A 186 -4.29 28.68 0.51
C ARG A 186 -3.81 27.34 -0.01
N LEU A 187 -2.58 27.29 -0.51
CA LEU A 187 -1.93 26.10 -1.07
C LEU A 187 -0.73 25.67 -0.19
N THR A 188 -0.40 24.38 -0.18
CA THR A 188 0.77 23.90 0.58
C THR A 188 2.06 24.48 -0.01
N GLY A 189 2.89 25.10 0.83
CA GLY A 189 4.10 25.81 0.40
C GLY A 189 3.91 27.28 0.02
N ALA A 190 2.66 27.77 -0.08
CA ALA A 190 2.38 29.20 -0.21
C ALA A 190 2.48 29.92 1.15
N GLU A 191 2.53 31.27 1.12
CA GLU A 191 2.55 32.09 2.34
C GLU A 191 1.24 31.97 3.13
N ILE A 192 1.35 31.74 4.43
CA ILE A 192 0.19 31.54 5.32
C ILE A 192 -0.14 32.86 6.03
N PHE A 193 -0.94 33.70 5.37
CA PHE A 193 -1.52 34.89 6.00
C PHE A 193 -2.45 34.48 7.17
N PRO A 194 -2.40 35.11 8.36
CA PRO A 194 -3.44 34.94 9.37
C PRO A 194 -4.82 35.31 8.82
N ARG A 195 -5.91 34.77 9.38
CA ARG A 195 -7.27 35.03 8.84
C ARG A 195 -7.62 36.52 8.87
N VAL A 196 -7.25 37.22 9.95
CA VAL A 196 -7.52 38.65 10.14
C VAL A 196 -6.73 39.56 9.20
N ASP A 197 -5.65 39.04 8.60
CA ASP A 197 -4.73 39.77 7.72
C ASP A 197 -4.86 39.30 6.25
N ASN A 198 -5.91 38.55 5.89
CA ASN A 198 -6.06 37.98 4.56
C ASN A 198 -6.28 39.09 3.51
N PRO A 199 -5.33 39.35 2.58
CA PRO A 199 -5.46 40.46 1.63
C PRO A 199 -6.61 40.27 0.62
N TYR A 200 -7.16 39.06 0.53
CA TYR A 200 -8.28 38.73 -0.34
C TYR A 200 -9.67 38.87 0.32
N ASP A 201 -9.76 39.13 1.64
CA ASP A 201 -11.06 39.34 2.31
C ASP A 201 -11.67 40.71 1.95
N SER A 202 -10.83 41.71 1.66
CA SER A 202 -11.24 43.02 1.15
C SER A 202 -11.35 43.11 -0.38
N TYR A 203 -11.12 42.01 -1.12
CA TYR A 203 -11.18 42.01 -2.58
C TYR A 203 -12.64 42.18 -3.06
N PRO A 204 -12.94 43.08 -4.01
CA PRO A 204 -14.32 43.33 -4.43
C PRO A 204 -14.87 42.19 -5.29
N ASP A 205 -16.06 41.66 -4.96
CA ASP A 205 -16.80 40.72 -5.82
C ASP A 205 -17.41 41.40 -7.07
N THR A 206 -17.04 42.65 -7.37
CA THR A 206 -17.62 43.50 -8.42
C THR A 206 -16.66 43.78 -9.58
N GLY A 207 -15.61 42.98 -9.74
CA GLY A 207 -14.92 42.88 -11.04
C GLY A 207 -15.92 42.37 -12.09
N PRO A 208 -15.96 42.95 -13.31
CA PRO A 208 -16.87 42.46 -14.34
C PRO A 208 -16.51 41.01 -14.68
N ALA A 209 -17.49 40.10 -14.59
CA ALA A 209 -17.29 38.71 -14.97
C ALA A 209 -16.78 38.63 -16.42
N PRO A 210 -15.80 37.75 -16.73
CA PRO A 210 -15.31 37.60 -18.09
C PRO A 210 -16.47 37.19 -19.00
N ALA A 211 -16.62 37.92 -20.12
CA ALA A 211 -17.63 37.59 -21.12
C ALA A 211 -17.23 36.29 -21.83
N HIS A 212 -18.02 35.24 -21.63
CA HIS A 212 -17.96 33.96 -22.34
C HIS A 212 -19.12 33.87 -23.33
#